data_AF-A0AAV0ZTG9-F1
#
_entry.id   AF-A0AAV0ZTG9-F1
#
_cell.length_a   1.000
_cell.length_b   1.000
_cell.length_c   1.000
_cell.angle_alpha   90.00
_cell.angle_beta   90.00
_cell.angle_gamma   90.00
#
_symmetry.space_group_name_H-M   'P 1'
#
loop_
_entity.id
_entity.type
_entity.pdbx_description
1 polymer ?
#
loop_
_entity_poly.entity_id
_entity_poly.type
_entity_poly.pdbx_seq_one_letter_code
_entity_poly.pdbx_strand_id
1 'polypeptide(L)'
;MVEIDGCKGNGGMGFRGISDFNLSLLGKQFWRILQGESSLLSQVSRVNISQGVLFKRLKLDLLLAISYIWKSILESRDLVMSGTRCRICDGSQVHVWRDNWILDNSGFEVSSVN
;
A
#
# COMPACT_ATOMS: atom_id res chain seq x y z
N MET A 1 21.08 31.24 26.14
CA MET A 1 19.95 31.57 25.26
C MET A 1 20.41 31.26 23.84
N VAL A 2 20.06 30.08 23.33
CA VAL A 2 20.43 29.66 21.97
C VAL A 2 19.16 29.79 21.13
N GLU A 3 19.15 30.76 20.22
CA GLU A 3 18.15 30.83 19.16
C GLU A 3 18.43 29.71 18.16
N ILE A 4 17.44 28.84 17.95
CA ILE A 4 17.40 27.95 16.81
C ILE A 4 16.09 28.24 16.09
N ASP A 5 16.06 29.33 15.34
CA ASP A 5 15.04 29.52 14.31
C ASP A 5 15.72 29.78 12.97
N GLY A 6 15.99 28.68 12.29
CA GLY A 6 16.36 28.66 10.88
C GLY A 6 15.44 27.66 10.21
N CYS A 7 14.30 28.13 9.75
CA CYS A 7 13.32 27.39 8.96
C CYS A 7 14.02 26.37 8.05
N LYS A 8 13.77 25.06 8.27
CA LYS A 8 14.08 23.98 7.32
C LYS A 8 13.17 24.08 6.10
N GLY A 9 13.23 25.21 5.39
CA GLY A 9 12.26 25.59 4.38
C GLY A 9 12.55 25.00 3.00
N ASN A 10 13.81 24.72 2.66
CA ASN A 10 14.18 24.21 1.33
C ASN A 10 15.17 23.05 1.46
N GLY A 11 14.71 21.86 1.07
CA GLY A 11 15.40 20.59 1.23
C GLY A 11 16.84 20.58 0.70
N GLY A 12 17.79 20.38 1.62
CA GLY A 12 19.21 20.20 1.31
C GLY A 12 19.58 18.85 0.70
N MET A 13 18.62 18.11 0.14
CA MET A 13 18.82 16.76 -0.41
C MET A 13 18.20 16.55 -1.81
N GLY A 14 17.59 17.59 -2.41
CA GLY A 14 17.08 17.54 -3.80
C GLY A 14 15.78 16.74 -4.02
N PHE A 15 15.20 16.13 -2.99
CA PHE A 15 13.90 15.46 -3.08
C PHE A 15 12.76 16.48 -3.02
N ARG A 16 11.95 16.57 -4.09
CA ARG A 16 10.62 17.20 -4.03
C ARG A 16 9.75 16.34 -3.11
N GLY A 17 9.45 16.83 -1.90
CA GLY A 17 8.59 16.16 -0.93
C GLY A 17 9.21 14.89 -0.32
N ILE A 18 9.95 15.03 0.78
CA ILE A 18 10.49 13.88 1.54
C ILE A 18 9.37 12.91 1.97
N SER A 19 8.18 13.46 2.22
CA SER A 19 6.98 12.71 2.59
C SER A 19 6.55 11.75 1.48
N ASP A 20 6.47 12.25 0.24
CA ASP A 20 6.04 11.46 -0.92
C ASP A 20 7.08 10.38 -1.25
N PHE A 21 8.36 10.72 -1.15
CA PHE A 21 9.45 9.75 -1.32
C PHE A 21 9.36 8.63 -0.28
N ASN A 22 9.18 8.97 1.00
CA ASN A 22 9.02 7.98 2.06
C ASN A 22 7.77 7.11 1.85
N LEU A 23 6.65 7.72 1.43
CA LEU A 23 5.42 6.99 1.13
C LEU A 23 5.63 6.00 -0.03
N SER A 24 6.36 6.40 -1.08
CA SER A 24 6.70 5.51 -2.20
C SER A 24 7.59 4.34 -1.76
N LEU A 25 8.55 4.58 -0.85
CA LEU A 25 9.40 3.52 -0.28
C LEU A 25 8.60 2.54 0.57
N LEU A 26 7.70 3.05 1.41
CA LEU A 26 6.79 2.23 2.21
C LEU A 26 5.89 1.39 1.29
N GLY A 27 5.36 1.97 0.21
CA GLY A 27 4.58 1.25 -0.79
C GLY A 27 5.37 0.11 -1.45
N LYS A 28 6.64 0.35 -1.79
CA LYS A 28 7.54 -0.69 -2.31
C LYS A 28 7.77 -1.82 -1.30
N GLN A 29 7.92 -1.50 -0.02
CA GLN A 29 8.05 -2.51 1.04
C GLN A 29 6.75 -3.31 1.20
N PHE A 30 5.60 -2.64 1.23
CA PHE A 30 4.28 -3.27 1.30
C PHE A 30 4.06 -4.23 0.12
N TRP A 31 4.45 -3.84 -1.09
CA TRP A 31 4.36 -4.68 -2.27
C TRP A 31 5.21 -5.95 -2.20
N ARG A 32 6.44 -5.86 -1.66
CA ARG A 32 7.30 -7.04 -1.44
C ARG A 32 6.72 -8.01 -0.41
N ILE A 33 6.10 -7.48 0.64
CA ILE A 33 5.37 -8.27 1.64
C ILE A 33 4.21 -9.02 0.97
N LEU A 34 3.44 -8.33 0.11
CA LEU A 34 2.31 -8.93 -0.62
C LEU A 34 2.73 -10.03 -1.58
N GLN A 35 3.85 -9.86 -2.29
CA GLN A 35 4.38 -10.88 -3.19
C GLN A 35 4.93 -12.12 -2.47
N GLY A 36 5.01 -12.10 -1.13
CA GLY A 36 5.46 -13.25 -0.36
C GLY A 36 6.94 -13.59 -0.57
N GLU A 37 7.76 -12.60 -0.97
CA GLU A 37 9.21 -12.76 -1.10
C GLU A 37 9.81 -13.34 0.21
N SER A 38 10.90 -14.11 0.13
CA SER A 38 11.54 -14.78 1.29
C SER A 38 12.29 -13.82 2.23
N SER A 39 11.85 -12.57 2.33
CA SER A 39 12.44 -11.58 3.23
C SER A 39 12.01 -11.85 4.68
N LEU A 40 12.88 -11.50 5.63
CA LEU A 40 12.55 -11.55 7.07
C LEU A 40 11.28 -10.74 7.38
N LEU A 41 11.14 -9.59 6.73
CA LEU A 41 9.96 -8.74 6.87
C LEU A 41 8.71 -9.52 6.45
N SER A 42 8.71 -10.15 5.27
CA SER A 42 7.60 -10.98 4.80
C SER A 42 7.28 -12.15 5.75
N GLN A 43 8.30 -12.78 6.36
CA GLN A 43 8.11 -13.85 7.34
C GLN A 43 7.42 -13.36 8.61
N VAL A 44 7.89 -12.25 9.19
CA VAL A 44 7.27 -11.60 10.35
C VAL A 44 5.85 -11.10 10.01
N SER A 45 5.64 -10.71 8.75
CA SER A 45 4.36 -10.23 8.23
C SER A 45 3.31 -11.33 8.03
N ARG A 46 3.70 -12.61 8.00
CA ARG A 46 2.76 -13.72 7.74
C ARG A 46 1.58 -13.74 8.70
N VAL A 47 1.80 -13.41 9.97
CA VAL A 47 0.75 -13.33 10.97
C VAL A 47 -0.26 -12.21 10.66
N ASN A 48 0.24 -11.05 10.22
CA ASN A 48 -0.63 -9.93 9.83
C ASN A 48 -1.41 -10.24 8.56
N ILE A 49 -0.77 -10.92 7.60
CA ILE A 49 -1.41 -11.38 6.36
C ILE A 49 -2.52 -12.39 6.69
N SER A 50 -2.24 -13.41 7.51
CA SER A 50 -3.20 -14.46 7.85
C SER A 50 -4.38 -13.95 8.67
N GLN A 51 -4.17 -12.93 9.50
CA GLN A 51 -5.24 -12.24 10.23
C GLN A 51 -6.04 -11.25 9.34
N GLY A 52 -5.64 -11.05 8.08
CA GLY A 52 -6.31 -10.16 7.14
C GLY A 52 -6.10 -8.67 7.43
N VAL A 53 -5.10 -8.33 8.25
CA VAL A 53 -4.78 -6.96 8.70
C VAL A 53 -4.40 -6.05 7.53
N LEU A 54 -3.75 -6.61 6.50
CA LEU A 54 -3.36 -5.85 5.30
C LEU A 54 -4.53 -5.54 4.36
N PHE A 55 -5.62 -6.31 4.42
CA PHE A 55 -6.73 -6.21 3.48
C PHE A 55 -7.95 -5.52 4.08
N LYS A 56 -8.08 -5.53 5.41
CA LYS A 56 -9.21 -4.91 6.12
C LYS A 56 -8.81 -3.53 6.63
N ARG A 57 -9.76 -2.58 6.58
CA ARG A 57 -9.62 -1.33 7.32
C ARG A 57 -9.75 -1.65 8.81
N LEU A 58 -8.67 -1.42 9.55
CA LEU A 58 -8.61 -1.70 10.98
C LEU A 58 -9.36 -0.64 11.77
N LYS A 59 -9.97 -1.04 12.89
CA LYS A 59 -10.53 -0.10 13.87
C LYS A 59 -9.39 0.65 14.56
N LEU A 60 -9.69 1.86 15.05
CA LEU A 60 -8.69 2.72 15.70
C LEU A 60 -8.00 2.02 16.88
N ASP A 61 -8.75 1.25 17.69
CA ASP A 61 -8.22 0.51 18.84
C ASP A 61 -7.18 -0.56 18.44
N LEU A 62 -7.42 -1.24 17.31
CA LEU A 62 -6.48 -2.21 16.74
C LEU A 62 -5.26 -1.49 16.17
N LEU A 63 -5.44 -0.35 15.52
CA LEU A 63 -4.33 0.47 15.04
C LEU A 63 -3.44 0.96 16.19
N LEU A 64 -3.99 1.24 17.37
CA LEU A 64 -3.22 1.65 18.54
C LEU A 64 -2.29 0.52 19.04
N ALA A 65 -2.75 -0.73 19.01
CA ALA A 65 -2.00 -1.90 19.47
C ALA A 65 -0.86 -2.34 18.52
N ILE A 66 -0.84 -1.84 17.28
CA ILE A 66 0.14 -2.22 16.26
C ILE A 66 1.39 -1.34 16.36
N SER A 67 2.55 -1.89 15.98
CA SER A 67 3.82 -1.13 16.00
C SER A 67 3.78 0.07 15.05
N TYR A 68 4.53 1.13 15.38
CA TYR A 68 4.60 2.33 14.55
C TYR A 68 5.03 2.05 13.10
N ILE A 69 6.00 1.16 12.93
CA ILE A 69 6.48 0.70 11.61
C ILE A 69 5.35 0.09 10.79
N TRP A 70 4.47 -0.68 11.44
CA TRP A 70 3.35 -1.29 10.76
C TRP A 70 2.26 -0.29 10.37
N LYS A 71 2.05 0.76 11.19
CA LYS A 71 1.13 1.84 10.83
C LYS A 71 1.61 2.58 9.59
N SER A 72 2.90 2.91 9.50
CA SER A 72 3.44 3.60 8.32
C SER A 72 3.41 2.73 7.06
N ILE A 73 3.66 1.42 7.18
CA ILE A 73 3.48 0.47 6.07
C ILE A 73 2.01 0.45 5.63
N LEU A 74 1.06 0.41 6.57
CA LEU A 74 -0.38 0.44 6.28
C LEU A 74 -0.86 1.76 5.67
N GLU A 75 -0.22 2.90 5.96
CA GLU A 75 -0.53 4.17 5.29
C GLU A 75 -0.28 4.10 3.77
N SER A 76 0.74 3.34 3.35
CA SER A 76 1.04 3.13 1.92
C SER A 76 0.10 2.13 1.24
N ARG A 77 -0.76 1.42 1.99
CA ARG A 77 -1.69 0.41 1.48
C ARG A 77 -2.58 0.97 0.38
N ASP A 78 -3.25 2.09 0.64
CA ASP A 78 -4.24 2.64 -0.28
C ASP A 78 -3.57 3.15 -1.57
N LEU A 79 -2.34 3.66 -1.47
CA LEU A 79 -1.52 4.02 -2.63
C LEU A 79 -1.13 2.79 -3.46
N VAL A 80 -0.69 1.72 -2.82
CA VAL A 80 -0.33 0.49 -3.54
C VAL A 80 -1.57 -0.14 -4.16
N MET A 81 -2.67 -0.30 -3.40
CA MET A 81 -3.91 -0.91 -3.88
C MET A 81 -4.58 -0.13 -5.01
N SER A 82 -4.44 1.19 -5.05
CA SER A 82 -4.94 2.00 -6.17
C SER A 82 -4.08 1.87 -7.42
N GLY A 83 -2.77 1.66 -7.27
CA GLY A 83 -1.83 1.48 -8.39
C GLY A 83 -1.68 0.02 -8.86
N THR A 84 -2.05 -0.96 -8.04
CA THR A 84 -1.91 -2.38 -8.38
C THR A 84 -3.09 -2.86 -9.21
N ARG A 85 -2.77 -3.72 -10.17
CA ARG A 85 -3.74 -4.40 -11.02
C ARG A 85 -3.48 -5.89 -10.93
N CYS A 86 -4.54 -6.69 -10.86
CA CYS A 86 -4.40 -8.14 -10.87
C CYS A 86 -4.03 -8.58 -12.28
N ARG A 87 -2.83 -9.18 -12.43
CA ARG A 87 -2.47 -9.85 -13.68
C ARG A 87 -3.21 -11.19 -13.74
N ILE A 88 -4.07 -11.37 -14.72
CA ILE A 88 -4.74 -12.65 -14.97
C ILE A 88 -3.68 -13.66 -15.41
N CYS A 89 -3.46 -14.69 -14.60
CA CYS A 89 -2.58 -15.80 -14.95
C CYS A 89 -3.41 -16.99 -15.49
N ASP A 90 -4.12 -17.70 -14.62
CA ASP A 90 -4.85 -18.93 -14.99
C ASP A 90 -6.39 -18.79 -14.90
N GLY A 91 -6.91 -17.58 -14.66
CA GLY A 91 -8.35 -17.30 -14.52
C GLY A 91 -9.03 -17.96 -13.31
N SER A 92 -8.36 -18.85 -12.57
CA SER A 92 -8.93 -19.61 -11.45
C SER A 92 -8.98 -18.82 -10.14
N GLN A 93 -8.07 -17.83 -10.01
CA GLN A 93 -7.90 -17.03 -8.79
C GLN A 93 -8.39 -15.58 -8.92
N VAL A 94 -8.96 -15.19 -10.06
CA VAL A 94 -9.38 -13.80 -10.32
C VAL A 94 -10.89 -13.67 -10.18
N HIS A 95 -11.34 -12.79 -9.29
CA HIS A 95 -12.73 -12.41 -9.20
C HIS A 95 -13.04 -11.32 -10.22
N VAL A 96 -13.59 -11.72 -11.37
CA VAL A 96 -13.91 -10.86 -12.54
C VAL A 96 -14.56 -9.52 -12.16
N TRP A 97 -15.42 -9.51 -11.13
CA TRP A 97 -16.17 -8.33 -10.71
C TRP A 97 -15.54 -7.52 -9.57
N ARG A 98 -14.59 -8.10 -8.81
CA ARG A 98 -14.01 -7.46 -7.61
C ARG A 98 -12.57 -7.00 -7.82
N ASP A 99 -11.84 -7.67 -8.69
CA ASP A 99 -10.42 -7.39 -8.90
C ASP A 99 -10.24 -6.35 -9.99
N ASN A 100 -9.31 -5.42 -9.78
CA ASN A 100 -8.98 -4.39 -10.75
C ASN A 100 -8.04 -4.97 -11.83
N TRP A 101 -8.60 -5.76 -12.75
CA TRP A 101 -7.83 -6.45 -13.80
C TRP A 101 -7.89 -5.74 -15.16
N ILE A 102 -8.83 -4.82 -15.37
CA ILE A 102 -9.02 -4.08 -16.64
C ILE A 102 -8.15 -2.81 -16.62
N LEU A 103 -7.49 -2.51 -17.75
CA LEU A 103 -6.52 -1.43 -17.82
C LEU A 103 -7.11 -0.02 -17.98
N ASP A 104 -8.41 0.12 -18.28
CA ASP A 104 -9.04 1.41 -18.58
C ASP A 104 -10.56 1.40 -18.32
N ASN A 105 -11.08 2.47 -17.73
CA ASN A 105 -12.52 2.69 -17.53
C ASN A 105 -13.11 3.57 -18.66
N SER A 106 -12.39 3.77 -19.75
CA SER A 106 -12.88 4.46 -20.94
C SER A 106 -13.76 3.52 -21.80
N GLY A 107 -14.99 3.25 -21.33
CA GLY A 107 -16.09 2.89 -22.24
C GLY A 107 -16.54 1.43 -22.32
N PHE A 108 -16.33 0.60 -21.30
CA PHE A 108 -17.01 -0.69 -21.21
C PHE A 108 -18.19 -0.65 -20.23
N GLU A 109 -19.32 -0.11 -20.68
CA GLU A 109 -20.61 -0.49 -20.12
C GLU A 109 -20.96 -1.88 -20.64
N VAL A 110 -20.84 -2.90 -19.79
CA VAL A 110 -21.42 -4.21 -20.06
C VAL A 110 -22.92 -4.08 -19.85
N SER A 111 -23.63 -3.61 -20.88
CA SER A 111 -25.08 -3.74 -20.95
C SER A 111 -25.41 -5.18 -21.33
N SER A 112 -26.08 -5.90 -20.42
CA SER A 112 -26.68 -7.18 -20.75
C SER A 112 -27.81 -6.91 -21.75
N VAL A 113 -27.61 -7.30 -23.01
CA VAL A 113 -28.70 -7.34 -23.99
C VAL A 113 -29.58 -8.53 -23.61
N ASN A 114 -30.79 -8.22 -23.18
CA ASN A 114 -31.87 -9.19 -22.97
C ASN A 114 -32.63 -9.38 -24.29
#